data_AF-D2RDM2-F1
#
_entry.id   AF-D2RDM2-F1
#
_cell.length_a   1.000
_cell.length_b   1.000
_cell.length_c   1.000
_cell.angle_alpha   90.00
_cell.angle_beta   90.00
_cell.angle_gamma   90.00
#
_symmetry.space_group_name_H-M   'P 1'
#
loop_
_entity.id
_entity.type
_entity.pdbx_description
1 polymer ?
#
loop_
_entity_poly.entity_id
_entity_poly.type
_entity_poly.pdbx_seq_one_letter_code
_entity_poly.pdbx_strand_id
1 'polypeptide(L)'
;MKYTVRLKGEFDLSEDDVKRFHPWINPLLEEIKKKGWKYRISDVSAEVLVELNLDELTLTLKYYPPRIEEFDKEGTYEISAEIGNEPPAVMKILSVEKFNVEISTEHCWHAVEINPFKREVKWIKDVLWFGLDKDGPNKLSEAREVYEVAKWLIKEKKFRPADDYVVEKYKRLLDLFEKPYKFTLTLELAVEDIDRVPGWEELKKDLCHFFRERGLLVELKKGDKDVFGLFRKPLP
;
A
#
# COMPACT_ATOMS: atom_id res chain seq x y z
N MET A 1 -11.90 -40.20 0.40
CA MET A 1 -11.25 -40.19 -0.94
C MET A 1 -10.36 -38.96 -1.00
N LYS A 2 -9.11 -39.11 -1.46
CA LYS A 2 -8.13 -38.02 -1.50
C LYS A 2 -8.23 -37.25 -2.82
N TYR A 3 -8.40 -35.94 -2.74
CA TYR A 3 -8.46 -35.03 -3.87
C TYR A 3 -7.32 -34.05 -3.79
N THR A 4 -6.59 -33.89 -4.89
CA THR A 4 -5.57 -32.87 -5.01
C THR A 4 -6.15 -31.69 -5.78
N VAL A 5 -6.17 -30.51 -5.16
CA VAL A 5 -6.72 -29.29 -5.75
C VAL A 5 -5.62 -28.23 -5.82
N ARG A 6 -5.57 -27.53 -6.95
CA ARG A 6 -4.68 -26.39 -7.17
C ARG A 6 -5.48 -25.11 -6.89
N LEU A 7 -5.02 -24.32 -5.94
CA LEU A 7 -5.68 -23.08 -5.50
C LEU A 7 -4.75 -21.89 -5.75
N LYS A 8 -5.35 -20.78 -6.19
CA LYS A 8 -4.66 -19.49 -6.37
C LYS A 8 -5.45 -18.41 -5.66
N GLY A 9 -4.77 -17.58 -4.90
CA GLY A 9 -5.42 -16.59 -4.04
C GLY A 9 -4.43 -15.90 -3.11
N GLU A 10 -4.96 -15.29 -2.06
CA GLU A 10 -4.18 -14.71 -0.96
C GLU A 10 -4.12 -15.71 0.19
N PHE A 11 -2.91 -15.94 0.70
CA PHE A 11 -2.62 -16.94 1.71
C PHE A 11 -1.78 -16.31 2.83
N ASP A 12 -2.03 -16.70 4.07
CA ASP A 12 -1.18 -16.33 5.21
C ASP A 12 0.01 -17.30 5.25
N LEU A 13 1.09 -16.93 4.57
CA LEU A 13 2.31 -17.74 4.47
C LEU A 13 3.38 -17.25 5.44
N SER A 14 4.21 -18.17 5.93
CA SER A 14 5.32 -17.80 6.80
C SER A 14 6.39 -16.99 6.05
N GLU A 15 7.20 -16.26 6.80
CA GLU A 15 8.34 -15.53 6.23
C GLU A 15 9.31 -16.48 5.50
N ASP A 16 9.55 -17.67 6.05
CA ASP A 16 10.45 -18.67 5.47
C ASP A 16 9.92 -19.22 4.14
N ASP A 17 8.60 -19.41 4.04
CA ASP A 17 7.96 -19.80 2.78
C ASP A 17 8.21 -18.75 1.70
N VAL A 18 7.99 -17.48 1.99
CA VAL A 18 8.21 -16.40 1.02
C VAL A 18 9.69 -16.29 0.64
N LYS A 19 10.60 -16.37 1.61
CA LYS A 19 12.05 -16.32 1.39
C LYS A 19 12.57 -17.48 0.55
N ARG A 20 11.95 -18.67 0.65
CA ARG A 20 12.30 -19.82 -0.18
C ARG A 20 12.07 -19.55 -1.67
N PHE A 21 10.98 -18.87 -2.02
CA PHE A 21 10.67 -18.51 -3.42
C PHE A 21 11.33 -17.20 -3.87
N HIS A 22 11.61 -16.28 -2.94
CA HIS A 22 12.14 -14.96 -3.22
C HIS A 22 13.35 -14.60 -2.34
N PRO A 23 14.46 -15.35 -2.40
CA PRO A 23 15.63 -15.11 -1.55
C PRO A 23 16.30 -13.76 -1.81
N TRP A 24 16.04 -13.14 -2.97
CA TRP A 24 16.51 -11.81 -3.34
C TRP A 24 15.99 -10.70 -2.41
N ILE A 25 14.93 -10.94 -1.62
CA ILE A 25 14.41 -9.96 -0.65
C ILE A 25 15.29 -9.87 0.60
N ASN A 26 16.06 -10.91 0.93
CA ASN A 26 16.81 -11.02 2.18
C ASN A 26 17.71 -9.82 2.48
N PRO A 27 18.49 -9.27 1.52
CA PRO A 27 19.32 -8.10 1.80
C PRO A 27 18.51 -6.90 2.28
N LEU A 28 17.33 -6.65 1.69
CA LEU A 28 16.46 -5.54 2.10
C LEU A 28 15.94 -5.74 3.53
N LEU A 29 15.48 -6.96 3.85
CA LEU A 29 14.95 -7.31 5.17
C LEU A 29 16.01 -7.21 6.27
N GLU A 30 17.23 -7.66 5.98
CA GLU A 30 18.35 -7.56 6.92
C GLU A 30 18.81 -6.12 7.12
N GLU A 31 18.75 -5.28 6.10
CA GLU A 31 19.00 -3.84 6.26
C GLU A 31 17.95 -3.14 7.13
N ILE A 32 16.66 -3.50 6.99
CA ILE A 32 15.59 -2.98 7.85
C ILE A 32 15.89 -3.33 9.32
N LYS A 33 16.22 -4.60 9.60
CA LYS A 33 16.60 -5.05 10.95
C LYS A 33 17.84 -4.33 11.50
N LYS A 34 18.88 -4.15 10.68
CA LYS A 34 20.13 -3.45 11.08
C LYS A 34 19.89 -2.00 11.47
N LYS A 35 18.83 -1.37 10.96
CA LYS A 35 18.41 -0.01 11.36
C LYS A 35 17.56 0.03 12.62
N GLY A 36 17.34 -1.12 13.28
CA GLY A 36 16.50 -1.23 14.47
C GLY A 36 14.99 -1.28 14.17
N TRP A 37 14.61 -1.37 12.88
CA TRP A 37 13.22 -1.44 12.47
C TRP A 37 12.74 -2.89 12.39
N LYS A 38 11.43 -3.05 12.48
CA LYS A 38 10.74 -4.34 12.31
C LYS A 38 10.07 -4.38 10.95
N TYR A 39 9.83 -5.58 10.43
CA TYR A 39 9.00 -5.75 9.27
C TYR A 39 8.02 -6.90 9.43
N ARG A 40 6.99 -6.91 8.58
CA ARG A 40 6.07 -8.01 8.36
C ARG A 40 5.88 -8.18 6.86
N ILE A 41 5.80 -9.42 6.40
CA ILE A 41 5.35 -9.74 5.05
C ILE A 41 3.82 -9.89 5.08
N SER A 42 3.12 -9.22 4.18
CA SER A 42 1.65 -9.22 4.09
C SER A 42 1.17 -9.34 2.65
N ASP A 43 -0.14 -9.55 2.48
CA ASP A 43 -0.82 -9.67 1.18
C ASP A 43 -0.13 -10.66 0.22
N VAL A 44 0.26 -11.82 0.75
CA VAL A 44 0.97 -12.83 -0.03
C VAL A 44 -0.03 -13.52 -0.95
N SER A 45 0.13 -13.33 -2.25
CA SER A 45 -0.58 -14.14 -3.23
C SER A 45 0.31 -15.24 -3.72
N ALA A 46 -0.23 -16.44 -3.67
CA ALA A 46 0.48 -17.66 -3.96
C ALA A 46 -0.40 -18.62 -4.74
N GLU A 47 0.25 -19.63 -5.28
CA GLU A 47 -0.39 -20.79 -5.82
C GLU A 47 0.02 -22.00 -4.98
N VAL A 48 -0.97 -22.77 -4.54
CA VAL A 48 -0.76 -23.90 -3.64
C VAL A 48 -1.45 -25.15 -4.15
N LEU A 49 -0.87 -26.30 -3.83
CA LEU A 49 -1.47 -27.61 -4.03
C LEU A 49 -1.92 -28.12 -2.66
N VAL A 50 -3.20 -28.41 -2.53
CA VAL A 50 -3.80 -28.93 -1.29
C VAL A 50 -4.31 -30.33 -1.55
N GLU A 51 -3.93 -31.29 -0.71
CA GLU A 51 -4.55 -32.61 -0.68
C GLU A 51 -5.65 -32.60 0.39
N LEU A 52 -6.88 -32.83 -0.04
CA LEU A 52 -8.07 -32.86 0.80
C LEU A 52 -8.58 -34.29 0.90
N ASN A 53 -8.78 -34.78 2.13
CA ASN A 53 -9.55 -35.99 2.35
C ASN A 53 -11.00 -35.62 2.66
N LEU A 54 -11.87 -35.66 1.65
CA LEU A 54 -13.27 -35.25 1.82
C LEU A 54 -14.06 -36.09 2.83
N ASP A 55 -13.58 -37.31 3.13
CA ASP A 55 -14.25 -38.20 4.09
C ASP A 55 -13.97 -37.75 5.54
N GLU A 56 -12.89 -37.01 5.77
CA GLU A 56 -12.44 -36.53 7.08
C GLU A 56 -12.54 -35.00 7.23
N LEU A 57 -12.78 -34.29 6.12
CA LEU A 57 -12.79 -32.83 6.08
C LEU A 57 -14.03 -32.27 6.79
N THR A 58 -13.81 -31.52 7.87
CA THR A 58 -14.89 -30.78 8.53
C THR A 58 -15.01 -29.40 7.89
N LEU A 59 -16.15 -29.13 7.24
CA LEU A 59 -16.46 -27.85 6.63
C LEU A 59 -17.33 -27.01 7.56
N THR A 60 -16.95 -25.76 7.76
CA THR A 60 -17.79 -24.74 8.39
C THR A 60 -18.35 -23.83 7.30
N LEU A 61 -19.68 -23.77 7.18
CA LEU A 61 -20.37 -22.82 6.33
C LEU A 61 -20.91 -21.68 7.20
N LYS A 62 -20.52 -20.45 6.89
CA LYS A 62 -21.08 -19.23 7.50
C LYS A 62 -21.80 -18.42 6.44
N TYR A 63 -22.99 -17.95 6.78
CA TYR A 63 -23.72 -16.98 5.98
C TYR A 63 -23.65 -15.61 6.66
N TYR A 64 -23.18 -14.61 5.93
CA TYR A 64 -23.17 -13.22 6.34
C TYR A 64 -24.32 -12.51 5.63
N PRO A 65 -25.44 -12.23 6.35
CA PRO A 65 -26.52 -11.48 5.76
C PRO A 65 -26.05 -10.06 5.41
N PRO A 66 -26.68 -9.43 4.42
CA PRO A 66 -26.34 -8.06 4.03
C PRO A 66 -26.52 -7.09 5.20
N ARG A 67 -25.58 -6.16 5.36
CA ARG A 67 -25.63 -5.16 6.44
C ARG A 67 -26.74 -4.16 6.15
N ILE A 68 -27.55 -3.85 7.17
CA ILE A 68 -28.72 -2.96 7.08
C ILE A 68 -28.33 -1.55 6.57
N GLU A 69 -27.07 -1.14 6.76
CA GLU A 69 -26.54 0.18 6.35
C GLU A 69 -26.07 0.26 4.89
N GLU A 70 -25.94 -0.89 4.19
CA GLU A 70 -25.48 -0.96 2.80
C GLU A 70 -26.52 -1.74 1.97
N PHE A 71 -27.63 -1.06 1.64
CA PHE A 71 -28.81 -1.62 0.95
C PHE A 71 -28.53 -2.33 -0.40
N ASP A 72 -27.33 -2.15 -0.98
CA ASP A 72 -26.95 -2.68 -2.30
C ASP A 72 -25.97 -3.87 -2.27
N LYS A 73 -25.58 -4.39 -1.09
CA LYS A 73 -24.72 -5.59 -1.03
C LYS A 73 -25.55 -6.84 -0.80
N GLU A 74 -25.32 -7.87 -1.62
CA GLU A 74 -25.87 -9.21 -1.39
C GLU A 74 -25.17 -9.90 -0.20
N GLY A 75 -25.86 -10.82 0.48
CA GLY A 75 -25.26 -11.61 1.55
C GLY A 75 -24.15 -12.52 1.01
N THR A 76 -23.11 -12.79 1.80
CA THR A 76 -21.98 -13.62 1.40
C THR A 76 -21.97 -14.95 2.14
N TYR A 77 -21.53 -16.01 1.45
CA TYR A 77 -21.28 -17.30 2.06
C TYR A 77 -19.77 -17.53 2.17
N GLU A 78 -19.31 -17.97 3.32
CA GLU A 78 -17.93 -18.40 3.56
C GLU A 78 -17.92 -19.88 3.88
N ILE A 79 -17.14 -20.65 3.12
CA ILE A 79 -16.81 -22.03 3.43
C ILE A 79 -15.37 -22.04 3.93
N SER A 80 -15.16 -22.51 5.16
CA SER A 80 -13.84 -22.74 5.73
C SER A 80 -13.67 -24.21 6.11
N ALA A 81 -12.44 -24.69 6.00
CA ALA A 81 -12.07 -26.06 6.33
C ALA A 81 -10.77 -26.04 7.11
N GLU A 82 -10.74 -26.73 8.26
CA GLU A 82 -9.48 -26.99 8.94
C GLU A 82 -8.83 -28.20 8.28
N ILE A 83 -7.63 -28.02 7.74
CA ILE A 83 -6.95 -29.07 6.98
C ILE A 83 -6.08 -29.93 7.93
N GLY A 84 -5.84 -29.50 9.18
CA GLY A 84 -5.12 -30.26 10.22
C GLY A 84 -3.61 -29.97 10.26
N ASN A 85 -2.92 -30.55 11.26
CA ASN A 85 -1.49 -30.32 11.55
C ASN A 85 -0.55 -31.46 11.07
N GLU A 86 -1.09 -32.55 10.52
CA GLU A 86 -0.33 -33.73 10.09
C GLU A 86 -0.65 -34.13 8.63
N PRO A 87 0.29 -34.78 7.91
CA PRO A 87 0.04 -35.30 6.56
C PRO A 87 -1.21 -36.21 6.54
N PRO A 88 -2.13 -36.04 5.56
CA PRO A 88 -1.87 -35.61 4.19
C PRO A 88 -2.10 -34.11 3.91
N ALA A 89 -2.31 -33.31 4.94
CA ALA A 89 -2.66 -31.89 4.85
C ALA A 89 -1.51 -30.92 4.49
N VAL A 90 -0.45 -31.37 3.82
CA VAL A 90 0.68 -30.49 3.53
C VAL A 90 0.31 -29.62 2.34
N MET A 91 -0.23 -28.42 2.61
CA MET A 91 -0.32 -27.35 1.63
C MET A 91 1.07 -27.16 1.01
N LYS A 92 1.24 -27.64 -0.22
CA LYS A 92 2.49 -27.49 -0.95
C LYS A 92 2.41 -26.20 -1.75
N ILE A 93 3.19 -25.22 -1.33
CA ILE A 93 3.33 -23.96 -2.05
C ILE A 93 4.04 -24.25 -3.37
N LEU A 94 3.41 -23.86 -4.48
CA LEU A 94 3.93 -24.02 -5.84
C LEU A 94 4.65 -22.77 -6.31
N SER A 95 4.10 -21.61 -5.97
CA SER A 95 4.69 -20.30 -6.29
C SER A 95 4.21 -19.24 -5.30
N VAL A 96 5.02 -18.19 -5.14
CA VAL A 96 4.61 -16.92 -4.55
C VAL A 96 4.70 -15.89 -5.67
N GLU A 97 3.62 -15.13 -5.90
CA GLU A 97 3.49 -14.23 -7.05
C GLU A 97 3.66 -12.76 -6.66
N LYS A 98 3.07 -12.35 -5.53
CA LYS A 98 3.18 -11.00 -4.98
C LYS A 98 3.17 -11.08 -3.45
N PHE A 99 3.79 -10.10 -2.82
CA PHE A 99 3.68 -9.82 -1.40
C PHE A 99 4.08 -8.37 -1.16
N ASN A 100 3.64 -7.81 -0.03
CA ASN A 100 4.03 -6.51 0.48
C ASN A 100 5.00 -6.68 1.66
N VAL A 101 5.80 -5.65 1.91
CA VAL A 101 6.60 -5.55 3.14
C VAL A 101 6.15 -4.32 3.91
N GLU A 102 5.63 -4.54 5.09
CA GLU A 102 5.30 -3.50 6.05
C GLU A 102 6.49 -3.27 6.96
N ILE A 103 6.90 -2.01 7.13
CA ILE A 103 8.00 -1.61 7.99
C ILE A 103 7.40 -0.88 9.19
N SER A 104 7.82 -1.26 10.39
CA SER A 104 7.46 -0.62 11.65
C SER A 104 8.71 -0.13 12.36
N THR A 105 8.60 0.98 13.08
CA THR A 105 9.68 1.52 13.90
C THR A 105 9.42 1.22 15.37
N GLU A 106 10.23 1.77 16.27
CA GLU A 106 10.10 1.53 17.71
C GLU A 106 8.73 1.99 18.23
N HIS A 107 8.29 3.19 17.83
CA HIS A 107 7.07 3.82 18.33
C HIS A 107 5.92 3.78 17.32
N CYS A 108 6.17 3.45 16.04
CA CYS A 108 5.16 3.48 14.99
C CYS A 108 4.98 2.12 14.31
N TRP A 109 3.87 1.46 14.66
CA TRP A 109 3.39 0.27 13.95
C TRP A 109 2.89 0.63 12.55
N HIS A 110 3.29 -0.17 11.56
CA HIS A 110 2.99 0.01 10.14
C HIS A 110 3.32 1.46 9.74
N ALA A 111 4.60 1.80 9.72
CA ALA A 111 5.07 3.14 9.37
C ALA A 111 5.00 3.35 7.85
N VAL A 112 5.49 2.38 7.08
CA VAL A 112 5.55 2.42 5.62
C VAL A 112 5.31 1.02 5.06
N GLU A 113 4.58 0.93 3.95
CA GLU A 113 4.38 -0.32 3.21
C GLU A 113 4.99 -0.21 1.82
N ILE A 114 5.68 -1.26 1.38
CA ILE A 114 6.32 -1.31 0.06
C ILE A 114 5.87 -2.52 -0.75
N ASN A 115 5.81 -2.34 -2.08
CA ASN A 115 5.82 -3.41 -3.05
C ASN A 115 7.27 -3.65 -3.52
N PRO A 116 7.90 -4.76 -3.13
CA PRO A 116 9.30 -5.00 -3.45
C PRO A 116 9.52 -5.39 -4.92
N PHE A 117 8.52 -5.97 -5.61
CA PHE A 117 8.62 -6.34 -7.02
C PHE A 117 8.62 -5.12 -7.94
N LYS A 118 7.74 -4.16 -7.65
CA LYS A 118 7.65 -2.90 -8.40
C LYS A 118 8.64 -1.84 -7.91
N ARG A 119 9.28 -2.09 -6.77
CA ARG A 119 10.11 -1.11 -6.03
C ARG A 119 9.34 0.18 -5.75
N GLU A 120 8.14 0.01 -5.20
CA GLU A 120 7.23 1.11 -4.91
C GLU A 120 6.94 1.22 -3.42
N VAL A 121 6.85 2.44 -2.91
CA VAL A 121 6.24 2.73 -1.62
C VAL A 121 4.74 2.82 -1.84
N LYS A 122 3.98 1.86 -1.32
CA LYS A 122 2.52 1.77 -1.47
C LYS A 122 1.79 2.69 -0.51
N TRP A 123 2.33 2.86 0.69
CA TRP A 123 1.64 3.62 1.72
C TRP A 123 2.63 4.17 2.76
N ILE A 124 2.34 5.36 3.26
CA ILE A 124 3.07 6.02 4.35
C ILE A 124 2.02 6.43 5.39
N LYS A 125 2.25 6.07 6.65
CA LYS A 125 1.34 6.39 7.74
C LYS A 125 1.26 7.90 7.98
N ASP A 126 0.04 8.41 8.07
CA ASP A 126 -0.20 9.79 8.48
C ASP A 126 -0.35 9.87 10.02
N VAL A 127 0.79 9.92 10.70
CA VAL A 127 0.89 9.96 12.16
C VAL A 127 0.26 11.22 12.77
N LEU A 128 0.21 12.32 12.01
CA LEU A 128 -0.27 13.60 12.55
C LEU A 128 -1.79 13.70 12.54
N TRP A 129 -2.47 12.96 11.66
CA TRP A 129 -3.92 13.05 11.46
C TRP A 129 -4.71 11.79 11.85
N PHE A 130 -4.07 10.61 11.92
CA PHE A 130 -4.71 9.43 12.50
C PHE A 130 -4.53 9.40 14.02
N GLY A 131 -5.55 9.86 14.75
CA GLY A 131 -5.63 9.75 16.20
C GLY A 131 -6.38 10.92 16.83
N LEU A 132 -7.72 10.85 16.80
CA LEU A 132 -8.62 11.78 17.49
C LEU A 132 -8.57 11.65 19.03
N ASP A 133 -7.85 10.67 19.59
CA ASP A 133 -7.94 10.38 21.04
C ASP A 133 -6.64 10.47 21.85
N LYS A 134 -5.48 10.78 21.26
CA LYS A 134 -4.24 10.94 22.05
C LYS A 134 -3.30 11.98 21.44
N ASP A 135 -3.52 13.25 21.76
CA ASP A 135 -2.50 14.30 21.64
C ASP A 135 -1.41 14.10 22.72
N GLY A 136 -0.65 13.03 22.58
CA GLY A 136 0.51 12.75 23.39
C GLY A 136 1.80 13.32 22.77
N PRO A 137 2.82 13.62 23.58
CA PRO A 137 4.14 14.13 23.13
C PRO A 137 4.89 13.22 22.12
N ASN A 138 4.39 12.01 21.85
CA ASN A 138 5.05 11.02 20.98
C ASN A 138 4.75 11.18 19.48
N LYS A 139 3.71 11.94 19.07
CA LYS A 139 3.32 12.06 17.64
C LYS A 139 4.44 12.64 16.77
N LEU A 140 5.22 13.60 17.27
CA LEU A 140 6.34 14.18 16.52
C LEU A 140 7.51 13.21 16.38
N SER A 141 7.80 12.42 17.41
CA SER A 141 8.82 11.36 17.37
C SER A 141 8.43 10.26 16.40
N GLU A 142 7.17 9.80 16.46
CA GLU A 142 6.63 8.82 15.52
C GLU A 142 6.65 9.36 14.08
N ALA A 143 6.26 10.63 13.86
CA ALA A 143 6.35 11.26 12.54
C ALA A 143 7.81 11.34 12.05
N ARG A 144 8.77 11.58 12.96
CA ARG A 144 10.19 11.59 12.64
C ARG A 144 10.68 10.21 12.21
N GLU A 145 10.28 9.17 12.92
CA GLU A 145 10.60 7.78 12.57
C GLU A 145 10.02 7.38 11.21
N VAL A 146 8.75 7.70 10.95
CA VAL A 146 8.12 7.47 9.64
C VAL A 146 8.87 8.22 8.54
N TYR A 147 9.26 9.46 8.81
CA TYR A 147 10.07 10.26 7.87
C TYR A 147 11.40 9.58 7.54
N GLU A 148 12.10 9.06 8.53
CA GLU A 148 13.40 8.40 8.33
C GLU A 148 13.27 7.13 7.48
N VAL A 149 12.24 6.32 7.72
CA VAL A 149 11.94 5.14 6.89
C VAL A 149 11.60 5.54 5.46
N ALA A 150 10.70 6.51 5.27
CA ALA A 150 10.29 6.98 3.95
C ALA A 150 11.46 7.62 3.18
N LYS A 151 12.27 8.44 3.86
CA LYS A 151 13.48 9.06 3.29
C LYS A 151 14.47 8.00 2.84
N TRP A 152 14.74 6.99 3.68
CA TRP A 152 15.64 5.89 3.32
C TRP A 152 15.14 5.13 2.08
N LEU A 153 13.86 4.75 2.05
CA LEU A 153 13.28 4.03 0.90
C LEU A 153 13.37 4.86 -0.40
N ILE A 154 12.98 6.12 -0.36
CA ILE A 154 12.87 6.97 -1.56
C ILE A 154 14.24 7.49 -2.00
N LYS A 155 15.05 8.03 -1.08
CA LYS A 155 16.31 8.69 -1.42
C LYS A 155 17.47 7.73 -1.56
N GLU A 156 17.59 6.75 -0.66
CA GLU A 156 18.71 5.80 -0.67
C GLU A 156 18.37 4.55 -1.50
N LYS A 157 17.21 3.92 -1.26
CA LYS A 157 16.80 2.70 -1.97
C LYS A 157 16.10 2.93 -3.29
N LYS A 158 15.85 4.19 -3.66
CA LYS A 158 15.26 4.60 -4.95
C LYS A 158 13.89 3.96 -5.22
N PHE A 159 13.13 3.66 -4.17
CA PHE A 159 11.74 3.27 -4.31
C PHE A 159 10.92 4.46 -4.80
N ARG A 160 9.98 4.20 -5.72
CA ARG A 160 9.08 5.22 -6.26
C ARG A 160 7.81 5.28 -5.41
N PRO A 161 7.23 6.45 -5.14
CA PRO A 161 5.86 6.52 -4.66
C PRO A 161 4.90 5.84 -5.65
N ALA A 162 4.02 4.96 -5.15
CA ALA A 162 3.04 4.23 -5.96
C ALA A 162 1.97 5.17 -6.55
N ASP A 163 1.60 6.21 -5.83
CA ASP A 163 0.55 7.16 -6.21
C ASP A 163 0.78 8.57 -5.61
N ASP A 164 -0.13 9.48 -5.96
CA ASP A 164 -0.16 10.86 -5.47
C ASP A 164 -0.33 10.95 -3.95
N TYR A 165 -1.05 10.02 -3.34
CA TYR A 165 -1.26 10.00 -1.90
C TYR A 165 0.07 9.81 -1.16
N VAL A 166 0.88 8.85 -1.60
CA VAL A 166 2.22 8.62 -1.05
C VAL A 166 3.13 9.83 -1.25
N VAL A 167 3.07 10.47 -2.43
CA VAL A 167 3.81 11.71 -2.70
C VAL A 167 3.44 12.81 -1.71
N GLU A 168 2.13 13.01 -1.50
CA GLU A 168 1.63 14.04 -0.60
C GLU A 168 2.05 13.79 0.85
N LYS A 169 1.92 12.55 1.36
CA LYS A 169 2.36 12.19 2.71
C LYS A 169 3.85 12.40 2.90
N TYR A 170 4.66 11.97 1.93
CA TYR A 170 6.10 12.19 2.00
C TYR A 170 6.48 13.67 1.96
N LYS A 171 5.80 14.47 1.13
CA LYS A 171 5.99 15.92 1.07
C LYS A 171 5.70 16.58 2.43
N ARG A 172 4.60 16.22 3.09
CA ARG A 172 4.26 16.73 4.42
C ARG A 172 5.37 16.46 5.45
N LEU A 173 5.95 15.26 5.43
CA LEU A 173 7.07 14.90 6.30
C LEU A 173 8.34 15.72 5.99
N LEU A 174 8.67 15.91 4.70
CA LEU A 174 9.78 16.77 4.29
C LEU A 174 9.60 18.22 4.73
N ASP A 175 8.38 18.75 4.55
CA ASP A 175 8.03 20.10 4.95
C ASP A 175 8.16 20.30 6.46
N LEU A 176 7.82 19.28 7.25
CA LEU A 176 7.94 19.31 8.70
C LEU A 176 9.40 19.30 9.17
N PHE A 177 10.23 18.43 8.59
CA PHE A 177 11.56 18.13 9.14
C PHE A 177 12.74 18.77 8.41
N GLU A 178 12.66 19.00 7.10
CA GLU A 178 13.75 19.57 6.30
C GLU A 178 13.47 21.02 5.90
N LYS A 179 12.19 21.44 5.90
CA LYS A 179 11.74 22.79 5.51
C LYS A 179 12.38 23.25 4.18
N PRO A 180 12.26 22.46 3.10
CA PRO A 180 12.91 22.79 1.84
C PRO A 180 12.40 24.12 1.29
N TYR A 181 13.21 24.77 0.46
CA TYR A 181 12.79 25.97 -0.28
C TYR A 181 11.53 25.69 -1.11
N LYS A 182 10.56 26.60 -1.04
CA LYS A 182 9.28 26.50 -1.77
C LYS A 182 9.06 27.75 -2.60
N PHE A 183 8.47 27.57 -3.77
CA PHE A 183 7.98 28.64 -4.62
C PHE A 183 6.65 28.22 -5.25
N THR A 184 5.86 29.19 -5.67
CA THR A 184 4.58 28.94 -6.37
C THR A 184 4.80 29.17 -7.86
N LEU A 185 4.33 28.22 -8.67
CA LEU A 185 4.27 28.34 -10.12
C LEU A 185 2.81 28.45 -10.54
N THR A 186 2.49 29.43 -11.37
CA THR A 186 1.16 29.57 -12.00
C THR A 186 1.32 29.25 -13.48
N LEU A 187 0.47 28.35 -13.99
CA LEU A 187 0.47 27.93 -15.38
C LEU A 187 -0.80 28.43 -16.06
N GLU A 188 -0.64 29.12 -17.17
CA GLU A 188 -1.71 29.46 -18.11
C GLU A 188 -1.56 28.56 -19.33
N LEU A 189 -2.59 27.77 -19.65
CA LEU A 189 -2.58 26.80 -20.73
C LEU A 189 -3.66 27.16 -21.74
N ALA A 190 -3.30 27.16 -23.03
CA ALA A 190 -4.23 27.28 -24.14
C ALA A 190 -4.38 25.92 -24.84
N VAL A 191 -5.62 25.54 -25.14
CA VAL A 191 -5.92 24.28 -25.86
C VAL A 191 -5.70 24.49 -27.35
N GLU A 192 -4.75 23.77 -27.93
CA GLU A 192 -4.51 23.74 -29.37
C GLU A 192 -5.37 22.67 -30.07
N ASP A 193 -5.53 21.50 -29.44
CA ASP A 193 -6.31 20.35 -29.94
C ASP A 193 -7.11 19.74 -28.78
N ILE A 194 -8.44 19.84 -28.83
CA ILE A 194 -9.34 19.41 -27.75
C ILE A 194 -9.32 17.90 -27.56
N ASP A 195 -9.11 17.13 -28.63
CA ASP A 195 -9.16 15.67 -28.61
C ASP A 195 -7.91 15.07 -27.93
N ARG A 196 -6.89 15.90 -27.67
CA ARG A 196 -5.64 15.52 -26.99
C ARG A 196 -5.56 16.03 -25.56
N VAL A 197 -6.57 16.76 -25.07
CA VAL A 197 -6.55 17.27 -23.70
C VAL A 197 -6.80 16.11 -22.74
N PRO A 198 -5.84 15.77 -21.87
CA PRO A 198 -6.07 14.73 -20.87
C PRO A 198 -7.08 15.20 -19.84
N GLY A 199 -7.81 14.25 -19.24
CA GLY A 199 -8.67 14.55 -18.10
C GLY A 199 -7.88 15.12 -16.93
N TRP A 200 -8.55 15.83 -16.02
CA TRP A 200 -7.88 16.53 -14.92
C TRP A 200 -6.96 15.65 -14.06
N GLU A 201 -7.38 14.43 -13.73
CA GLU A 201 -6.58 13.50 -12.92
C GLU A 201 -5.35 12.97 -13.68
N GLU A 202 -5.46 12.76 -15.00
CA GLU A 202 -4.34 12.36 -15.84
C GLU A 202 -3.33 13.51 -15.98
N LEU A 203 -3.81 14.72 -16.27
CA LEU A 203 -2.99 15.92 -16.29
C LEU A 203 -2.23 16.13 -14.98
N LYS A 204 -2.94 15.99 -13.85
CA LYS A 204 -2.35 16.10 -12.50
C LYS A 204 -1.25 15.06 -12.29
N LYS A 205 -1.52 13.80 -12.64
CA LYS A 205 -0.55 12.70 -12.52
C LYS A 205 0.71 12.97 -13.37
N ASP A 206 0.53 13.43 -14.60
CA ASP A 206 1.64 13.72 -15.52
C ASP A 206 2.48 14.91 -15.05
N LEU A 207 1.86 15.98 -14.54
CA LEU A 207 2.58 17.08 -13.92
C LEU A 207 3.36 16.61 -12.68
N CYS A 208 2.73 15.87 -11.78
CA CYS A 208 3.39 15.28 -10.62
C CYS A 208 4.61 14.45 -11.04
N HIS A 209 4.48 13.63 -12.08
CA HIS A 209 5.57 12.83 -12.63
C HIS A 209 6.71 13.70 -13.20
N PHE A 210 6.38 14.64 -14.08
CA PHE A 210 7.32 15.56 -14.72
C PHE A 210 8.21 16.30 -13.72
N PHE A 211 7.61 16.86 -12.67
CA PHE A 211 8.34 17.59 -11.64
C PHE A 211 9.16 16.65 -10.75
N ARG A 212 8.63 15.46 -10.42
CA ARG A 212 9.32 14.47 -9.58
C ARG A 212 10.63 13.99 -10.21
N GLU A 213 10.64 13.73 -11.52
CA GLU A 213 11.86 13.35 -12.25
C GLU A 213 12.95 14.43 -12.19
N ARG A 214 12.55 15.70 -11.99
CA ARG A 214 13.45 16.86 -11.85
C ARG A 214 13.75 17.19 -10.38
N GLY A 215 13.41 16.29 -9.46
CA GLY A 215 13.68 16.45 -8.03
C GLY A 215 12.73 17.38 -7.28
N LEU A 216 11.60 17.74 -7.89
CA LEU A 216 10.60 18.65 -7.32
C LEU A 216 9.36 17.86 -6.86
N LEU A 217 8.84 18.21 -5.69
CA LEU A 217 7.56 17.67 -5.19
C LEU A 217 6.49 18.74 -5.35
N VAL A 218 5.45 18.43 -6.13
CA VAL A 218 4.37 19.37 -6.44
C VAL A 218 3.15 19.07 -5.60
N GLU A 219 2.46 20.15 -5.23
CA GLU A 219 1.11 20.11 -4.70
C GLU A 219 0.32 21.13 -5.49
N LEU A 220 -0.76 20.67 -6.10
CA LEU A 220 -1.69 21.54 -6.78
C LEU A 220 -2.61 22.15 -5.72
N LYS A 221 -2.48 23.45 -5.49
CA LYS A 221 -3.44 24.18 -4.66
C LYS A 221 -4.80 24.08 -5.34
N LYS A 222 -5.76 23.43 -4.68
CA LYS A 222 -7.17 23.61 -5.05
C LYS A 222 -7.48 25.07 -4.75
N GLY A 223 -7.85 25.84 -5.76
CA GLY A 223 -8.36 27.18 -5.53
C GLY A 223 -9.48 27.10 -4.49
N ASP A 224 -9.54 28.06 -3.58
CA ASP A 224 -10.73 28.26 -2.76
C ASP A 224 -11.94 28.15 -3.68
N LYS A 225 -12.98 27.43 -3.24
CA LYS A 225 -14.25 27.35 -3.98
C LYS A 225 -14.79 28.77 -4.09
N ASP A 226 -14.34 29.47 -5.11
CA ASP A 226 -14.81 30.77 -5.44
C ASP A 226 -16.28 30.56 -5.79
N VAL A 227 -17.13 31.35 -5.17
CA VAL A 227 -18.60 31.24 -5.17
C VAL A 227 -19.18 31.43 -6.59
N PHE A 228 -18.30 31.65 -7.59
CA PHE A 228 -18.54 31.71 -9.02
C PHE A 228 -18.35 30.38 -9.78
N GLY A 229 -18.08 29.26 -9.09
CA GLY A 229 -17.91 27.94 -9.70
C GLY A 229 -19.12 27.37 -10.46
N LEU A 230 -20.30 28.01 -10.38
CA LEU A 230 -21.50 27.64 -11.15
C LEU A 230 -21.40 27.94 -12.66
N PHE A 231 -20.39 28.69 -13.12
CA PHE A 231 -20.22 29.06 -14.54
C PHE A 231 -18.95 28.51 -15.21
N ARG A 232 -18.15 27.70 -14.51
CA ARG A 232 -17.05 26.99 -15.19
C ARG A 232 -17.61 25.69 -15.75
N LYS A 233 -17.67 25.60 -17.09
CA LYS A 233 -17.72 24.29 -17.75
C LYS A 233 -16.61 23.44 -17.12
N PRO A 234 -16.89 22.18 -16.77
CA PRO A 234 -15.80 21.27 -16.45
C PRO A 234 -14.82 21.34 -17.62
N LEU A 235 -13.52 21.39 -17.30
CA LEU A 235 -12.56 20.89 -18.27
C LEU A 235 -13.07 19.50 -18.69
N PRO A 236 -13.13 19.19 -19.99
CA PRO A 236 -13.57 17.87 -20.43
C PRO A 236 -12.86 16.75 -19.67
#